data_AF-A0A945UGG0-F1
#
_entry.id   AF-A0A945UGG0-F1
#
_cell.length_a   1.000
_cell.length_b   1.000
_cell.length_c   1.000
_cell.angle_alpha   90.00
_cell.angle_beta   90.00
_cell.angle_gamma   90.00
#
_symmetry.space_group_name_H-M   'P 1'
#
loop_
_entity.id
_entity.type
_entity.pdbx_description
1 polymer ?
#
loop_
_entity_poly.entity_id
_entity_poly.type
_entity_poly.pdbx_seq_one_letter_code
_entity_poly.pdbx_strand_id
1 'polypeptide(L)' 'MNQRIVLATGNAGKAKEFAEMLGGQFDIVLQTTLQLAAAEETGCTFLENALLKARFAALQSGLPAIADDS' A
#
# COMPACT_ATOMS: atom_id res chain seq x y z
N MET A 1 -17.54 5.71 -10.53
CA MET A 1 -16.92 5.61 -9.19
C MET A 1 -15.47 5.23 -9.42
N ASN A 2 -14.51 5.96 -8.84
CA ASN A 2 -13.10 5.60 -8.96
C ASN A 2 -12.82 4.38 -8.10
N GLN A 3 -11.98 3.47 -8.61
CA GLN A 3 -11.61 2.26 -7.88
C GLN A 3 -10.77 2.63 -6.66
N ARG A 4 -11.15 2.13 -5.48
CA ARG A 4 -10.41 2.36 -4.24
C ARG A 4 -9.25 1.37 -4.13
N ILE A 5 -8.06 1.87 -3.81
CA ILE A 5 -6.86 1.06 -3.64
C ILE A 5 -6.15 1.41 -2.33
N VAL A 6 -5.59 0.40 -1.67
CA VAL A 6 -4.80 0.58 -0.46
C VAL A 6 -3.35 0.83 -0.82
N LEU A 7 -2.77 1.87 -0.22
CA LEU A 7 -1.32 2.07 -0.24
C LEU A 7 -0.70 1.47 1.04
N ALA A 8 0.01 0.37 0.84
CA ALA A 8 0.66 -0.42 1.88
C ALA A 8 2.06 0.13 2.19
N THR A 9 2.11 1.37 2.67
CA THR A 9 3.34 2.02 3.11
C THR A 9 3.20 2.57 4.52
N GLY A 10 4.27 2.43 5.32
CA GLY A 10 4.41 3.13 6.60
C GLY A 10 4.99 4.54 6.45
N ASN A 11 5.45 4.92 5.25
CA ASN A 11 6.14 6.19 5.04
C ASN A 11 5.17 7.28 4.56
N ALA A 12 4.94 8.28 5.41
CA ALA A 12 4.06 9.42 5.11
C ALA A 12 4.51 10.26 3.90
N GLY A 13 5.81 10.32 3.62
CA GLY A 13 6.34 11.01 2.44
C GLY A 13 5.92 10.30 1.15
N LYS A 14 6.16 8.98 1.08
CA LYS A 14 5.74 8.14 -0.06
C LYS A 14 4.21 8.20 -0.25
N ALA A 15 3.45 8.19 0.84
CA ALA A 15 1.99 8.31 0.78
C ALA A 15 1.51 9.55 0.02
N LYS A 16 2.16 10.70 0.24
CA LYS A 16 1.84 11.94 -0.46
C LYS A 16 2.19 11.87 -1.95
N GLU A 17 3.40 11.38 -2.27
CA GLU A 17 3.85 11.24 -3.66
C GLU A 17 2.92 10.33 -4.48
N PHE A 18 2.56 9.16 -3.94
CA PHE A 18 1.63 8.24 -4.60
C PHE A 18 0.22 8.83 -4.76
N ALA A 19 -0.27 9.57 -3.75
CA ALA A 19 -1.56 10.24 -3.86
C ALA A 19 -1.56 11.34 -4.95
N GLU A 20 -0.47 12.09 -5.09
CA GLU A 20 -0.31 13.09 -6.16
C GLU A 20 -0.24 12.44 -7.55
N MET A 21 0.44 11.30 -7.67
CA MET A 21 0.57 10.58 -8.95
C MET A 21 -0.73 9.85 -9.36
N LEU A 22 -1.46 9.28 -8.40
CA LEU A 22 -2.56 8.33 -8.68
C LEU A 22 -3.95 8.86 -8.32
N GLY A 23 -4.07 9.91 -7.50
CA GLY A 23 -5.34 10.39 -6.94
C GLY A 23 -6.36 10.87 -7.97
N GLY A 24 -5.93 11.17 -9.20
CA GLY A 24 -6.83 11.51 -10.31
C GLY A 24 -7.55 10.30 -10.93
N GLN A 25 -7.02 9.09 -10.74
CA GLN A 25 -7.52 7.84 -11.35
C GLN A 25 -8.10 6.89 -10.30
N PHE A 26 -7.54 6.89 -9.10
CA PHE A 26 -7.90 5.97 -8.01
C PHE A 26 -8.22 6.74 -6.73
N ASP A 27 -9.10 6.17 -5.90
CA ASP A 27 -9.30 6.62 -4.54
C ASP A 27 -8.26 5.95 -3.63
N ILE A 28 -7.22 6.69 -3.24
CA ILE A 28 -6.11 6.16 -2.45
C ILE A 28 -6.48 6.21 -0.97
N VAL A 29 -6.43 5.05 -0.31
CA VAL A 29 -6.54 4.96 1.15
C VAL A 29 -5.25 4.40 1.74
N LEU A 30 -4.76 5.01 2.81
CA LEU A 30 -3.55 4.54 3.48
C LEU A 30 -3.87 3.36 4.40
N GLN A 31 -2.97 2.38 4.46
CA GLN A 31 -3.11 1.27 5.41
C GLN A 31 -3.25 1.75 6.87
N THR A 32 -2.62 2.88 7.22
CA THR A 32 -2.69 3.50 8.55
C THR A 32 -4.07 4.09 8.84
N THR A 33 -4.75 4.65 7.83
CA THR A 33 -6.15 5.12 7.95
C THR A 33 -7.11 3.97 8.20
N LEU A 34 -6.80 2.79 7.65
CA LEU A 34 -7.56 1.55 7.88
C LEU A 34 -7.15 0.82 9.18
N GLN A 35 -6.23 1.39 9.97
CA GLN A 35 -5.71 0.78 11.20
C GLN A 35 -5.11 -0.62 10.99
N LEU A 36 -4.58 -0.88 9.80
CA LEU A 36 -3.91 -2.15 9.49
C LEU A 36 -2.50 -2.17 10.08
N ALA A 37 -2.10 -3.34 10.56
CA ALA A 37 -0.72 -3.58 10.96
C ALA A 37 0.22 -3.52 9.74
N ALA A 38 1.53 -3.40 9.99
CA ALA A 38 2.53 -3.60 8.94
C ALA A 38 2.71 -5.10 8.68
N ALA A 39 2.96 -5.46 7.42
CA ALA A 39 3.36 -6.81 7.06
C ALA A 39 4.77 -7.11 7.59
N GLU A 40 5.04 -8.38 7.87
CA GLU A 40 6.41 -8.84 8.13
C GLU A 40 7.22 -8.86 6.83
N GLU A 41 8.43 -8.32 6.86
CA GLU A 41 9.33 -8.19 5.72
C GLU A 41 10.40 -9.30 5.78
N THR A 42 9.98 -10.52 5.46
CA THR A 42 10.84 -11.72 5.51
C THR A 42 11.52 -12.03 4.17
N GLY A 43 11.33 -11.18 3.16
CA GLY A 43 11.91 -11.36 1.83
C GLY A 43 13.41 -11.09 1.84
N CYS A 44 14.12 -11.68 0.87
CA CYS A 44 15.55 -11.43 0.67
C CYS A 44 15.81 -10.32 -0.35
N THR A 45 14.76 -9.80 -0.99
CA THR A 45 14.83 -8.77 -2.03
C THR A 45 13.73 -7.73 -1.84
N PHE A 46 13.95 -6.52 -2.36
CA PHE A 46 12.96 -5.45 -2.35
C PHE A 46 11.64 -5.87 -3.02
N LEU A 47 11.72 -6.63 -4.12
CA LEU A 47 10.53 -7.14 -4.80
C LEU A 47 9.70 -8.06 -3.90
N GLU A 48 10.34 -8.97 -3.16
CA GLU A 48 9.65 -9.89 -2.26
C GLU A 48 8.96 -9.13 -1.11
N ASN A 49 9.64 -8.17 -0.49
CA ASN A 49 9.08 -7.37 0.60
C ASN A 49 7.94 -6.46 0.12
N ALA A 50 8.08 -5.81 -1.05
CA ALA A 50 7.00 -5.04 -1.65
C ALA A 50 5.77 -5.95 -1.90
N LEU A 51 6.00 -7.16 -2.43
CA LEU A 51 4.92 -8.12 -2.67
C LEU A 51 4.26 -8.60 -1.37
N LEU A 52 5.03 -8.87 -0.31
CA LEU A 52 4.52 -9.23 1.02
C LEU A 52 3.62 -8.12 1.59
N LYS A 53 4.10 -6.88 1.55
CA LYS A 53 3.34 -5.69 1.99
C LYS A 53 2.04 -5.53 1.22
N ALA A 54 2.07 -5.61 -0.11
CA ALA A 54 0.88 -5.47 -0.95
C ALA A 54 -0.13 -6.59 -0.68
N ARG A 55 0.31 -7.84 -0.62
CA ARG A 55 -0.55 -9.00 -0.35
C ARG A 55 -1.22 -8.92 1.01
N PHE A 56 -0.45 -8.57 2.04
CA PHE A 56 -0.99 -8.41 3.39
C PHE A 56 -2.08 -7.34 3.43
N ALA A 57 -1.79 -6.14 2.91
CA ALA A 57 -2.74 -5.04 2.89
C ALA A 57 -4.00 -5.38 2.08
N ALA A 58 -3.86 -6.06 0.94
CA ALA A 58 -4.99 -6.51 0.13
C ALA A 58 -5.86 -7.52 0.88
N LEU A 59 -5.24 -8.49 1.55
CA LEU A 59 -5.94 -9.51 2.33
C LEU A 59 -6.71 -8.92 3.51
N GLN A 60 -6.12 -7.98 4.24
CA GLN A 60 -6.74 -7.38 5.42
C GLN A 60 -7.85 -6.36 5.05
N SER A 61 -7.70 -5.66 3.94
CA SER A 61 -8.66 -4.63 3.52
C SER A 61 -9.77 -5.12 2.59
N GLY A 62 -9.56 -6.24 1.88
CA GLY A 62 -10.41 -6.68 0.78
C GLY A 62 -10.32 -5.78 -0.47
N LEU A 63 -9.35 -4.87 -0.52
CA LEU A 63 -9.15 -3.94 -1.63
C LEU A 63 -7.89 -4.32 -2.44
N PRO A 64 -7.79 -3.92 -3.71
CA PRO A 64 -6.51 -3.93 -4.42
C PRO A 64 -5.48 -3.09 -3.65
N ALA A 65 -4.22 -3.51 -3.64
CA ALA A 65 -3.17 -2.82 -2.91
C ALA A 65 -1.92 -2.57 -3.77
N ILE A 66 -1.26 -1.44 -3.51
CA ILE A 66 0.05 -1.08 -4.03
C ILE A 66 1.00 -0.97 -2.83
N ALA A 67 2.22 -1.45 -2.99
CA ALA A 67 3.29 -1.31 -2.01
C ALA A 67 4.60 -0.97 -2.71
N ASP A 68 5.56 -0.50 -1.91
CA ASP A 68 6.91 -0.18 -2.34
C ASP A 68 7.90 -0.66 -1.27
N ASP A 69 9.09 -1.09 -1.70
CA ASP A 69 10.22 -1.39 -0.83
C ASP A 69 11.51 -0.86 -1.46
N SER A 70 12.41 -0.33 -0.63
CA SER A 70 13.58 0.44 -1.05
C SER A 70 14.80 0.19 -0.21
#